data_AF-A0A8H7Y6W3-F1
#
_entry.id   AF-A0A8H7Y6W3-F1
#
_cell.length_a   1.000
_cell.length_b   1.000
_cell.length_c   1.000
_cell.angle_alpha   90.00
_cell.angle_beta   90.00
_cell.angle_gamma   90.00
#
_symmetry.space_group_name_H-M   'P 1'
#
loop_
_entity.id
_entity.type
_entity.pdbx_description
1 polymer ?
#
loop_
_entity_poly.entity_id
_entity_poly.type
_entity_poly.pdbx_seq_one_letter_code
_entity_poly.pdbx_strand_id
1 'polypeptide(L)'
;MNTLRGASYAGLAFSTWEILITLQDEVDLMWMHPRRWTIITLLYFFVRYFALAVSVSNTILATILEARYPVSREICRLWLSYQALSVYLLLGAVDVILMIRVYAFYNRRRWIGRLMLALVFLRISLSSASAVMTVPDQEFNETCLNKDVPSVVMYFFIMGEFLIQSVILGLTVWKHLVALRAGWASTPLVALLCRDGATTFTVIIGVLIGTLVYARLEYMHDSAHAVFPSFISILSCVGCRLIIGMQKLAANVMVPEAALPTDSHEFTTIIESLWTRTPSIIPGTSLARTSSIQTGLGSQARSHSIAS
;
A
#
# COMPACT_ATOMS: atom_id res chain seq x y z
N MET A 1 8.39 -22.92 -24.04
CA MET A 1 9.25 -23.51 -22.99
C MET A 1 10.45 -22.62 -22.64
N ASN A 2 11.38 -22.30 -23.55
CA ASN A 2 12.53 -21.41 -23.22
C ASN A 2 12.10 -19.99 -22.77
N THR A 3 10.97 -19.50 -23.26
CA THR A 3 10.39 -18.19 -22.92
C THR A 3 9.90 -18.09 -21.46
N LEU A 4 9.32 -19.16 -20.91
CA LEU A 4 8.81 -19.22 -19.52
C LEU A 4 9.95 -19.11 -18.49
N ARG A 5 11.03 -19.87 -18.72
CA ARG A 5 12.23 -19.81 -17.88
C ARG A 5 12.91 -18.44 -17.96
N GLY A 6 13.10 -17.93 -19.18
CA GLY A 6 13.69 -16.62 -19.41
C GLY A 6 12.93 -15.50 -18.68
N ALA A 7 11.60 -15.47 -18.78
CA ALA A 7 10.78 -14.47 -18.11
C ALA A 7 10.80 -14.59 -16.58
N SER A 8 10.81 -15.82 -16.05
CA SER A 8 10.87 -16.06 -14.60
C SER A 8 12.22 -15.62 -14.02
N TYR A 9 13.34 -15.97 -14.68
CA TYR A 9 14.67 -15.51 -14.29
C TYR A 9 14.83 -13.99 -14.42
N ALA A 10 14.28 -13.39 -15.49
CA ALA A 10 14.30 -11.94 -15.67
C ALA A 10 13.52 -11.22 -14.56
N GLY A 11 12.32 -11.70 -14.21
CA GLY A 11 11.53 -11.14 -13.10
C GLY A 11 12.22 -11.28 -11.74
N LEU A 12 12.86 -12.43 -11.49
CA LEU A 12 13.67 -12.65 -10.30
C LEU A 12 14.88 -11.71 -10.25
N ALA A 13 15.61 -11.58 -11.35
CA ALA A 13 16.78 -10.71 -11.45
C ALA A 13 16.37 -9.25 -11.21
N PHE A 14 15.27 -8.79 -11.83
CA PHE A 14 14.75 -7.45 -11.63
C PHE A 14 14.31 -7.21 -10.18
N SER A 15 13.56 -8.13 -9.59
CA SER A 15 13.13 -8.02 -8.19
C SER A 15 14.32 -7.97 -7.22
N THR A 16 15.34 -8.81 -7.47
CA THR A 16 16.56 -8.85 -6.65
C THR A 16 17.39 -7.59 -6.84
N TRP A 17 17.49 -7.09 -8.08
CA TRP A 17 18.15 -5.83 -8.39
C TRP A 17 17.51 -4.65 -7.66
N GLU A 18 16.18 -4.53 -7.71
CA GLU A 18 15.45 -3.50 -6.98
C GLU A 18 15.68 -3.59 -5.46
N ILE A 19 15.82 -4.80 -4.91
CA ILE A 19 16.17 -5.01 -3.50
C ILE A 19 17.55 -4.45 -3.19
N LEU A 20 18.56 -4.78 -4.00
CA LEU A 20 19.94 -4.35 -3.78
C LEU A 20 20.08 -2.82 -3.80
N ILE A 21 19.44 -2.15 -4.76
CA ILE A 21 19.53 -0.68 -4.86
C ILE A 21 18.79 0.05 -3.72
N THR A 22 17.79 -0.58 -3.10
CA THR A 22 17.00 0.02 -2.00
C THR A 22 17.43 -0.47 -0.63
N LEU A 23 18.40 -1.39 -0.56
CA LEU A 23 18.86 -1.99 0.69
C LEU A 23 19.49 -0.95 1.63
N GLN A 24 20.25 0.00 1.09
CA GLN A 24 20.87 1.05 1.89
C GLN A 24 19.81 1.90 2.60
N ASP A 25 18.80 2.35 1.85
CA ASP A 25 17.66 3.07 2.40
C ASP A 25 16.88 2.23 3.42
N GLU A 26 16.74 0.92 3.18
CA GLU A 26 16.05 -0.02 4.08
C GLU A 26 16.77 -0.12 5.43
N VAL A 27 18.09 -0.28 5.41
CA VAL A 27 18.90 -0.40 6.63
C VAL A 27 18.82 0.88 7.46
N ASP A 28 18.98 2.03 6.82
CA ASP A 28 19.00 3.35 7.48
C ASP A 28 17.62 3.71 8.07
N LEU A 29 16.53 3.48 7.32
CA LEU A 29 15.18 3.92 7.70
C LEU A 29 14.43 2.88 8.55
N MET A 30 14.66 1.58 8.35
CA MET A 30 13.88 0.53 9.01
C MET A 30 14.68 -0.26 10.04
N TRP A 31 15.91 -0.65 9.74
CA TRP A 31 16.68 -1.55 10.62
C TRP A 31 17.36 -0.80 11.77
N MET A 32 17.83 0.42 11.55
CA MET A 32 18.45 1.23 12.61
C MET A 32 17.45 1.81 13.61
N HIS A 33 16.15 1.81 13.29
CA HIS A 33 15.07 2.31 14.17
C HIS A 33 14.08 1.20 14.60
N PRO A 34 14.53 0.09 15.20
CA PRO A 34 13.70 -1.09 15.48
C PRO A 34 12.66 -0.88 16.60
N ARG A 35 12.70 0.27 17.30
CA ARG A 35 11.82 0.52 18.46
C ARG A 35 10.38 0.91 18.08
N ARG A 36 10.06 1.06 16.78
CA ARG A 36 8.73 1.45 16.27
C ARG A 36 8.26 0.53 15.13
N TRP A 37 8.01 -0.74 15.42
CA TRP A 37 7.31 -1.64 14.50
C TRP A 37 5.90 -1.11 14.25
N THR A 38 5.70 -0.45 13.12
CA THR A 38 4.40 0.08 12.70
C THR A 38 3.77 -0.79 11.63
N ILE A 39 2.46 -0.65 11.43
CA ILE A 39 1.72 -1.33 10.36
C ILE A 39 2.37 -1.08 8.98
N ILE A 40 2.96 0.10 8.77
CA ILE A 40 3.65 0.47 7.52
C ILE A 40 4.91 -0.39 7.33
N THR A 41 5.67 -0.64 8.40
CA THR A 41 6.85 -1.49 8.39
C THR A 41 6.48 -2.95 8.06
N LEU A 42 5.41 -3.47 8.68
CA LEU A 42 4.89 -4.81 8.35
C LEU A 42 4.46 -4.90 6.88
N LEU A 43 3.73 -3.90 6.37
CA LEU A 43 3.29 -3.84 4.97
C LEU A 43 4.48 -3.78 4.00
N TYR A 44 5.55 -3.07 4.36
CA TYR A 44 6.77 -3.04 3.57
C TYR A 44 7.41 -4.43 3.48
N PHE A 45 7.64 -5.07 4.64
CA PHE A 45 8.20 -6.41 4.70
C PHE A 45 7.31 -7.40 3.94
N PHE A 46 5.99 -7.26 4.04
CA PHE A 46 5.06 -8.05 3.25
C PHE A 46 5.26 -7.83 1.75
N VAL A 47 5.08 -6.61 1.23
CA VAL A 47 5.17 -6.33 -0.22
C VAL A 47 6.52 -6.74 -0.82
N ARG A 48 7.62 -6.61 -0.07
CA ARG A 48 8.97 -6.95 -0.54
C ARG A 48 9.25 -8.44 -0.48
N TYR A 49 9.16 -9.03 0.71
CA TYR A 49 9.60 -10.41 0.93
C TYR A 49 8.57 -11.43 0.45
N PHE A 50 7.27 -11.10 0.51
CA PHE A 50 6.23 -11.95 -0.07
C PHE A 50 6.35 -11.96 -1.61
N ALA A 51 6.59 -10.82 -2.26
CA ALA A 51 6.82 -10.77 -3.70
C ALA A 51 8.03 -11.60 -4.12
N LEU A 52 9.15 -11.51 -3.38
CA LEU A 52 10.33 -12.31 -3.65
C LEU A 52 10.04 -13.81 -3.47
N ALA A 53 9.39 -14.19 -2.36
CA ALA A 53 9.01 -15.57 -2.11
C ALA A 53 8.10 -16.12 -3.23
N VAL A 54 7.14 -15.32 -3.71
CA VAL A 54 6.26 -15.68 -4.82
C VAL A 54 7.04 -15.84 -6.11
N SER A 55 7.94 -14.93 -6.44
CA SER A 55 8.77 -15.03 -7.66
C SER A 55 9.70 -16.24 -7.64
N VAL A 56 10.31 -16.55 -6.50
CA VAL A 56 11.18 -17.74 -6.32
C VAL A 56 10.35 -19.01 -6.44
N SER A 57 9.24 -19.08 -5.72
CA SER A 57 8.32 -20.21 -5.78
C SER A 57 7.83 -20.43 -7.20
N ASN A 58 7.34 -19.40 -7.89
CA ASN A 58 6.89 -19.48 -9.27
C ASN A 58 7.99 -20.01 -10.21
N THR A 59 9.25 -19.62 -10.00
CA THR A 59 10.36 -20.11 -10.83
C THR A 59 10.63 -21.59 -10.60
N ILE A 60 10.72 -22.03 -9.35
CA ILE A 60 10.94 -23.44 -8.99
C ILE A 60 9.80 -24.29 -9.56
N LEU A 61 8.59 -23.85 -9.27
CA LEU A 61 7.39 -24.59 -9.57
C LEU A 61 7.24 -24.68 -11.12
N ALA A 62 7.69 -23.67 -11.89
CA ALA A 62 7.64 -23.67 -13.36
C ALA A 62 8.61 -24.70 -13.93
N THR A 63 9.81 -24.80 -13.34
CA THR A 63 10.79 -25.84 -13.74
C THR A 63 10.29 -27.26 -13.45
N ILE A 64 9.56 -27.46 -12.36
CA ILE A 64 8.98 -28.76 -12.00
C ILE A 64 7.87 -29.14 -12.99
N LEU A 65 6.99 -28.20 -13.34
CA LEU A 65 5.89 -28.45 -14.28
C LEU A 65 6.42 -28.81 -15.68
N GLU A 66 7.46 -28.13 -16.17
CA GLU A 66 8.09 -28.47 -17.44
C GLU A 66 8.68 -29.89 -17.44
N ALA A 67 9.27 -30.33 -16.33
CA ALA A 67 9.84 -31.67 -16.21
C ALA A 67 8.78 -32.80 -16.13
N ARG A 68 7.52 -32.46 -15.85
CA ARG A 68 6.41 -33.41 -15.58
C ARG A 68 5.40 -33.51 -16.72
N TYR A 69 5.71 -33.00 -17.92
CA TYR A 69 4.78 -32.99 -19.06
C TYR A 69 4.36 -34.41 -19.48
N PRO A 70 3.06 -34.71 -19.71
CA PRO A 70 1.89 -33.82 -19.61
C PRO A 70 1.36 -33.62 -18.19
N VAL A 71 0.91 -32.41 -17.87
CA VAL A 71 0.49 -32.01 -16.51
C VAL A 71 -1.01 -32.28 -16.28
N SER A 72 -1.39 -32.74 -15.08
CA SER A 72 -2.80 -32.93 -14.73
C SER A 72 -3.56 -31.61 -14.61
N ARG A 73 -4.85 -31.63 -14.94
CA ARG A 73 -5.74 -30.45 -14.86
C ARG A 73 -5.83 -29.85 -13.46
N GLU A 74 -5.78 -30.69 -12.43
CA GLU A 74 -5.84 -30.26 -11.02
C GLU A 74 -4.60 -29.43 -10.63
N ILE A 75 -3.42 -29.84 -11.09
CA ILE A 75 -2.17 -29.13 -10.82
C ILE A 75 -2.17 -27.78 -11.54
N CYS A 76 -2.65 -27.72 -12.78
CA CYS A 76 -2.79 -26.45 -13.52
C CYS A 76 -3.77 -25.48 -12.81
N ARG A 77 -4.89 -26.00 -12.30
CA ARG A 77 -5.87 -25.19 -11.53
C ARG A 77 -5.27 -24.64 -10.25
N LEU A 78 -4.53 -25.47 -9.51
CA LEU A 78 -3.87 -25.06 -8.27
C LEU A 78 -2.77 -24.02 -8.54
N TRP A 79 -2.02 -24.20 -9.62
CA TRP A 79 -1.03 -23.24 -10.09
C TRP A 79 -1.63 -21.87 -10.39
N LEU A 80 -2.69 -21.82 -11.20
CA LEU A 80 -3.34 -20.57 -11.58
C LEU A 80 -3.98 -19.89 -10.37
N SER A 81 -4.58 -20.66 -9.47
CA SER A 81 -5.15 -20.15 -8.21
C SER A 81 -4.08 -19.53 -7.32
N TYR A 82 -2.91 -20.16 -7.22
CA TYR A 82 -1.76 -19.64 -6.49
C TYR A 82 -1.26 -18.30 -7.07
N GLN A 83 -1.12 -18.21 -8.40
CA GLN A 83 -0.74 -16.97 -9.07
C GLN A 83 -1.78 -15.87 -8.84
N ALA A 84 -3.06 -16.15 -9.07
CA ALA A 84 -4.14 -15.19 -8.89
C ALA A 84 -4.21 -14.67 -7.43
N LEU A 85 -4.12 -15.56 -6.45
CA LEU A 85 -4.12 -15.21 -5.04
C LEU A 85 -2.91 -14.35 -4.65
N SER A 86 -1.73 -14.69 -5.16
CA SER A 86 -0.49 -13.93 -4.86
C SER A 86 -0.58 -12.48 -5.37
N VAL A 87 -1.06 -12.30 -6.60
CA VAL A 87 -1.31 -10.98 -7.19
C VAL A 87 -2.38 -10.22 -6.40
N TYR A 88 -3.48 -10.88 -6.04
CA TYR A 88 -4.57 -10.29 -5.26
C TYR A 88 -4.08 -9.76 -3.91
N LEU A 89 -3.22 -10.52 -3.22
CA LEU A 89 -2.64 -10.13 -1.94
C LEU A 89 -1.65 -8.96 -2.07
N LEU A 90 -0.79 -8.94 -3.10
CA LEU A 90 0.12 -7.82 -3.35
C LEU A 90 -0.64 -6.53 -3.65
N LEU A 91 -1.63 -6.59 -4.56
CA LEU A 91 -2.49 -5.44 -4.89
C LEU A 91 -3.22 -4.93 -3.65
N GLY A 92 -3.81 -5.84 -2.87
CA GLY A 92 -4.45 -5.50 -1.61
C GLY A 92 -3.51 -4.81 -0.62
N ALA A 93 -2.24 -5.23 -0.54
CA ALA A 93 -1.25 -4.56 0.30
C ALA A 93 -0.93 -3.14 -0.21
N VAL A 94 -0.76 -2.95 -1.52
CA VAL A 94 -0.56 -1.63 -2.14
C VAL A 94 -1.77 -0.71 -1.89
N ASP A 95 -2.98 -1.22 -2.04
CA ASP A 95 -4.21 -0.50 -1.73
C ASP A 95 -4.26 -0.06 -0.28
N VAL A 96 -3.97 -0.97 0.66
CA VAL A 96 -3.94 -0.64 2.09
C VAL A 96 -2.91 0.45 2.37
N ILE A 97 -1.74 0.41 1.74
CA ILE A 97 -0.72 1.46 1.87
C ILE A 97 -1.27 2.81 1.39
N LEU A 98 -1.95 2.86 0.24
CA LEU A 98 -2.57 4.08 -0.28
C LEU A 98 -3.73 4.55 0.62
N MET A 99 -4.56 3.64 1.11
CA MET A 99 -5.68 3.96 2.01
C MET A 99 -5.20 4.56 3.33
N ILE A 100 -4.15 4.00 3.93
CA ILE A 100 -3.54 4.55 5.16
C ILE A 100 -3.07 5.99 4.91
N ARG A 101 -2.46 6.26 3.75
CA ARG A 101 -2.03 7.62 3.38
C ARG A 101 -3.18 8.57 3.25
N VAL A 102 -4.22 8.19 2.51
CA VAL A 102 -5.42 9.03 2.33
C VAL A 102 -6.10 9.28 3.67
N TYR A 103 -6.20 8.25 4.52
CA TYR A 103 -6.79 8.39 5.85
C TYR A 103 -6.01 9.36 6.75
N ALA A 104 -4.67 9.27 6.73
CA ALA A 104 -3.81 10.24 7.42
C ALA A 104 -3.96 11.66 6.82
N PHE A 105 -4.03 11.76 5.50
CA PHE A 105 -4.12 13.03 4.79
C PHE A 105 -5.41 13.82 5.07
N TYR A 106 -6.50 13.10 5.34
CA TYR A 106 -7.77 13.70 5.77
C TYR A 106 -7.93 13.78 7.29
N ASN A 107 -6.81 13.90 8.02
CA ASN A 107 -6.80 14.07 9.47
C ASN A 107 -7.62 12.98 10.21
N ARG A 108 -7.50 11.72 9.77
CA ARG A 108 -8.12 10.55 10.40
C ARG A 108 -9.64 10.62 10.55
N ARG A 109 -10.34 11.38 9.70
CA ARG A 109 -11.81 11.46 9.72
C ARG A 109 -12.43 10.07 9.55
N ARG A 110 -13.18 9.62 10.57
CA ARG A 110 -13.78 8.26 10.62
C ARG A 110 -14.65 7.92 9.41
N TRP A 111 -15.30 8.92 8.80
CA TRP A 111 -16.10 8.69 7.59
C TRP A 111 -15.27 8.15 6.43
N ILE A 112 -14.03 8.60 6.26
CA ILE A 112 -13.15 8.14 5.18
C ILE A 112 -12.65 6.72 5.47
N GLY A 113 -12.33 6.43 6.73
CA GLY A 113 -12.01 5.05 7.13
C GLY A 113 -13.15 4.08 6.82
N ARG A 114 -14.41 4.47 7.13
CA ARG A 114 -15.60 3.67 6.78
C ARG A 114 -15.79 3.52 5.27
N LEU A 115 -15.59 4.59 4.50
CA LEU A 115 -15.65 4.55 3.03
C LEU A 115 -14.62 3.58 2.45
N MET A 116 -13.36 3.68 2.88
CA MET A 116 -12.28 2.81 2.43
C MET A 116 -12.55 1.35 2.78
N LEU A 117 -12.97 1.09 4.01
CA LEU A 117 -13.31 -0.25 4.44
C LEU A 117 -14.48 -0.84 3.63
N ALA A 118 -15.51 -0.03 3.36
CA ALA A 118 -16.63 -0.44 2.51
C ALA A 118 -16.18 -0.77 1.07
N LEU A 119 -15.25 0.00 0.50
CA LEU A 119 -14.70 -0.27 -0.84
C LEU A 119 -13.91 -1.58 -0.88
N VAL A 120 -13.10 -1.87 0.14
CA VAL A 120 -12.38 -3.15 0.26
C VAL A 120 -13.37 -4.31 0.37
N PHE A 121 -14.39 -4.20 1.23
CA PHE A 121 -15.41 -5.24 1.37
C PHE A 121 -16.18 -5.46 0.06
N LEU A 122 -16.55 -4.38 -0.64
CA LEU A 122 -17.21 -4.47 -1.93
C LEU A 122 -16.34 -5.21 -2.95
N ARG A 123 -15.07 -4.82 -3.08
CA ARG A 123 -14.10 -5.46 -3.96
C ARG A 123 -13.94 -6.96 -3.66
N ILE A 124 -13.74 -7.31 -2.38
CA ILE A 124 -13.61 -8.71 -1.96
C ILE A 124 -14.88 -9.50 -2.30
N SER A 125 -16.05 -8.95 -1.97
CA SER A 125 -17.33 -9.62 -2.19
C SER A 125 -17.61 -9.86 -3.68
N LEU A 126 -17.35 -8.87 -4.55
CA LEU A 126 -17.49 -9.01 -6.00
C LEU A 126 -16.51 -10.07 -6.55
N SER A 127 -15.25 -10.04 -6.09
CA SER A 127 -14.22 -10.99 -6.54
C SER A 127 -14.52 -12.42 -6.08
N SER A 128 -14.97 -12.61 -4.83
CA SER A 128 -15.31 -13.93 -4.30
C SER A 128 -16.58 -14.48 -4.93
N ALA A 129 -17.62 -13.66 -5.09
CA ALA A 129 -18.88 -14.10 -5.70
C ALA A 129 -18.67 -14.55 -7.15
N SER A 130 -17.92 -13.77 -7.92
CA SER A 130 -17.58 -14.14 -9.30
C SER A 130 -16.73 -15.41 -9.35
N ALA A 131 -15.72 -15.56 -8.48
CA ALA A 131 -14.91 -16.78 -8.43
C ALA A 131 -15.75 -18.03 -8.14
N VAL A 132 -16.62 -17.99 -7.13
CA VAL A 132 -17.46 -19.15 -6.74
C VAL A 132 -18.40 -19.59 -7.87
N MET A 133 -18.96 -18.63 -8.62
CA MET A 133 -19.87 -18.94 -9.74
C MET A 133 -19.17 -19.51 -10.96
N THR A 134 -17.85 -19.36 -11.08
CA THR A 134 -17.13 -19.55 -12.34
C THR A 134 -16.03 -20.61 -12.28
N VAL A 135 -15.50 -20.92 -11.09
CA VAL A 135 -14.51 -22.00 -10.88
C VAL A 135 -14.98 -23.40 -11.34
N PRO A 136 -16.26 -23.83 -11.22
CA PRO A 136 -16.63 -25.21 -11.57
C PRO A 136 -16.50 -25.54 -13.07
N ASP A 137 -16.63 -24.56 -13.97
CA ASP A 137 -16.76 -24.79 -15.43
C ASP A 137 -15.46 -24.57 -16.22
N GLN A 138 -14.29 -24.49 -15.57
CA GLN A 138 -13.03 -24.16 -16.27
C GLN A 138 -12.41 -25.35 -17.02
N GLU A 139 -12.24 -25.21 -18.34
CA GLU A 139 -11.44 -26.10 -19.19
C GLU A 139 -9.98 -25.64 -19.30
N PHE A 140 -9.03 -26.52 -18.94
CA PHE A 140 -7.59 -26.27 -19.05
C PHE A 140 -6.97 -27.06 -20.21
N ASN A 141 -6.08 -26.43 -20.97
CA ASN A 141 -5.24 -27.09 -21.99
C ASN A 141 -4.03 -27.81 -21.34
N GLU A 142 -3.37 -28.69 -22.10
CA GLU A 142 -2.22 -29.50 -21.65
C GLU A 142 -0.98 -28.68 -21.23
N THR A 143 -0.91 -27.41 -21.65
CA THR A 143 0.13 -26.43 -21.28
C THR A 143 -0.23 -25.60 -20.05
N CYS A 144 -1.21 -26.04 -19.25
CA CYS A 144 -1.76 -25.30 -18.11
C CYS A 144 -2.25 -23.89 -18.46
N LEU A 145 -2.73 -23.70 -19.68
CA LEU A 145 -3.35 -22.44 -20.09
C LEU A 145 -4.87 -22.60 -20.17
N ASN A 146 -5.58 -21.63 -19.62
CA ASN A 146 -7.04 -21.65 -19.58
C ASN A 146 -7.56 -21.51 -21.01
N LYS A 147 -8.33 -22.49 -21.48
CA LYS A 147 -8.84 -22.51 -22.86
C LYS A 147 -9.85 -21.38 -23.07
N ASP A 148 -10.67 -21.13 -22.05
CA ASP A 148 -11.54 -19.98 -21.94
C ASP A 148 -11.36 -19.37 -20.54
N VAL A 149 -10.64 -18.24 -20.44
CA VAL A 149 -10.69 -17.45 -19.21
C VAL A 149 -12.09 -16.85 -19.14
N PRO A 150 -12.91 -17.23 -18.14
CA PRO A 150 -14.28 -16.79 -18.04
C PRO A 150 -14.27 -15.29 -17.81
N SER A 151 -14.67 -14.59 -18.85
CA SER A 151 -14.52 -13.14 -18.97
C SER A 151 -15.15 -12.40 -17.79
N VAL A 152 -16.21 -12.98 -17.21
CA VAL A 152 -16.97 -12.41 -16.09
C VAL A 152 -16.11 -12.16 -14.84
N VAL A 153 -15.33 -13.15 -14.39
CA VAL A 153 -14.45 -12.99 -13.20
C VAL A 153 -13.40 -11.92 -13.44
N MET A 154 -12.80 -11.94 -14.64
CA MET A 154 -11.79 -10.97 -15.03
C MET A 154 -12.35 -9.54 -15.08
N TYR A 155 -13.55 -9.35 -15.65
CA TYR A 155 -14.21 -8.04 -15.69
C TYR A 155 -14.54 -7.54 -14.29
N PHE A 156 -15.14 -8.37 -13.42
CA PHE A 156 -15.46 -7.94 -12.05
C PHE A 156 -14.20 -7.59 -11.25
N PHE A 157 -13.12 -8.36 -11.42
CA PHE A 157 -11.83 -8.06 -10.78
C PHE A 157 -11.25 -6.73 -11.26
N ILE A 158 -11.15 -6.52 -12.58
CA ILE A 158 -10.60 -5.28 -13.17
C ILE A 158 -11.46 -4.08 -12.77
N MET A 159 -12.78 -4.20 -12.82
CA MET A 159 -13.69 -3.11 -12.45
C MET A 159 -13.62 -2.77 -10.96
N GLY A 160 -13.49 -3.78 -10.09
CA GLY A 160 -13.31 -3.59 -8.65
C GLY A 160 -12.00 -2.86 -8.33
N GLU A 161 -10.90 -3.27 -8.98
CA GLU A 161 -9.60 -2.61 -8.87
C GLU A 161 -9.63 -1.18 -9.44
N PHE A 162 -10.23 -0.99 -10.61
CA PHE A 162 -10.36 0.35 -11.20
C PHE A 162 -11.13 1.30 -10.28
N LEU A 163 -12.23 0.83 -9.68
CA LEU A 163 -13.06 1.62 -8.76
C LEU A 163 -12.27 2.04 -7.52
N ILE A 164 -11.58 1.11 -6.86
CA ILE A 164 -10.84 1.42 -5.63
C ILE A 164 -9.70 2.40 -5.91
N GLN A 165 -8.93 2.17 -6.97
CA GLN A 165 -7.84 3.04 -7.40
C GLN A 165 -8.33 4.44 -7.77
N SER A 166 -9.44 4.53 -8.50
CA SER A 166 -10.03 5.82 -8.91
C SER A 166 -10.53 6.63 -7.71
N VAL A 167 -11.17 5.98 -6.73
CA VAL A 167 -11.65 6.68 -5.52
C VAL A 167 -10.47 7.18 -4.67
N ILE A 168 -9.44 6.34 -4.49
CA ILE A 168 -8.23 6.71 -3.74
C ILE A 168 -7.52 7.89 -4.41
N LEU A 169 -7.28 7.80 -5.73
CA LEU A 169 -6.64 8.88 -6.49
C LEU A 169 -7.50 10.15 -6.47
N GLY A 170 -8.80 10.02 -6.68
CA GLY A 170 -9.75 11.14 -6.67
C GLY A 170 -9.75 11.89 -5.34
N LEU A 171 -9.76 11.18 -4.20
CA LEU A 171 -9.66 11.80 -2.88
C LEU A 171 -8.30 12.48 -2.67
N THR A 172 -7.21 11.85 -3.13
CA THR A 172 -5.86 12.43 -3.04
C THR A 172 -5.76 13.73 -3.83
N VAL A 173 -6.20 13.73 -5.09
CA VAL A 173 -6.22 14.89 -5.99
C VAL A 173 -7.16 15.97 -5.46
N TRP A 174 -8.36 15.61 -5.03
CA TRP A 174 -9.33 16.58 -4.51
C TRP A 174 -8.74 17.36 -3.33
N LYS A 175 -8.18 16.66 -2.36
CA LYS A 175 -7.60 17.31 -1.19
C LYS A 175 -6.34 18.11 -1.54
N HIS A 176 -5.56 17.68 -2.54
CA HIS A 176 -4.47 18.48 -3.10
C HIS A 176 -4.97 19.79 -3.73
N LEU A 177 -6.02 19.74 -4.57
CA LEU A 177 -6.62 20.93 -5.17
C LEU A 177 -7.20 21.89 -4.13
N VAL A 178 -7.84 21.37 -3.07
CA VAL A 178 -8.32 22.20 -1.95
C VAL A 178 -7.15 22.87 -1.21
N ALA A 179 -6.04 22.17 -0.99
CA ALA A 179 -4.85 22.75 -0.38
C ALA A 179 -4.22 23.85 -1.23
N LEU A 180 -4.16 23.65 -2.56
CA LEU A 180 -3.70 24.67 -3.50
C LEU A 180 -4.58 25.92 -3.46
N ARG A 181 -5.91 25.75 -3.50
CA ARG A 181 -6.87 26.87 -3.43
C ARG A 181 -6.80 27.65 -2.12
N ALA A 182 -6.45 26.99 -1.02
CA ALA A 182 -6.28 27.62 0.29
C ALA A 182 -4.96 28.41 0.43
N GLY A 183 -4.12 28.47 -0.63
CA GLY A 183 -2.83 29.18 -0.60
C GLY A 183 -1.68 28.35 -0.01
N TRP A 184 -1.91 27.07 0.31
CA TRP A 184 -0.91 26.16 0.88
C TRP A 184 -0.08 25.45 -0.21
N ALA A 185 0.15 26.14 -1.33
CA ALA A 185 0.73 25.56 -2.54
C ALA A 185 2.19 25.07 -2.37
N SER A 186 2.86 25.49 -1.31
CA SER A 186 4.28 25.26 -1.03
C SER A 186 4.56 24.08 -0.11
N THR A 187 3.58 23.21 0.20
CA THR A 187 3.87 22.00 1.01
C THR A 187 4.40 20.86 0.13
N PRO A 188 5.72 20.57 0.13
CA PRO A 188 6.33 19.55 -0.74
C PRO A 188 5.76 18.14 -0.48
N LEU A 189 5.25 17.91 0.72
CA LEU A 189 4.55 16.70 1.13
C LEU A 189 3.35 16.40 0.22
N VAL A 190 2.45 17.35 0.01
CA VAL A 190 1.20 17.07 -0.70
C VAL A 190 1.43 16.78 -2.18
N ALA A 191 2.34 17.52 -2.82
CA ALA A 191 2.71 17.31 -4.22
C ALA A 191 3.38 15.94 -4.44
N LEU A 192 4.27 15.53 -3.52
CA LEU A 192 4.91 14.22 -3.58
C LEU A 192 3.87 13.09 -3.45
N LEU A 193 2.95 13.19 -2.49
CA LEU A 193 1.88 12.20 -2.30
C LEU A 193 0.99 12.08 -3.55
N CYS A 194 0.62 13.20 -4.17
CA CYS A 194 -0.21 13.20 -5.37
C CYS A 194 0.53 12.58 -6.56
N ARG A 195 1.82 12.89 -6.74
CA ARG A 195 2.65 12.32 -7.81
C ARG A 195 2.84 10.83 -7.63
N ASP A 196 3.13 10.37 -6.42
CA ASP A 196 3.34 8.94 -6.13
C ASP A 196 2.03 8.15 -6.26
N GLY A 197 0.91 8.73 -5.81
CA GLY A 197 -0.42 8.15 -5.99
C GLY A 197 -0.84 8.07 -7.46
N ALA A 198 -0.60 9.12 -8.25
CA ALA A 198 -0.89 9.13 -9.69
C ALA A 198 0.01 8.13 -10.44
N THR A 199 1.30 8.06 -10.10
CA THR A 199 2.23 7.08 -10.69
C THR A 199 1.76 5.65 -10.41
N THR A 200 1.34 5.37 -9.17
CA THR A 200 0.82 4.07 -8.76
C THR A 200 -0.46 3.71 -9.54
N PHE A 201 -1.40 4.65 -9.65
CA PHE A 201 -2.62 4.49 -10.44
C PHE A 201 -2.31 4.16 -11.91
N THR A 202 -1.45 4.95 -12.56
CA THR A 202 -1.09 4.75 -13.97
C THR A 202 -0.46 3.38 -14.20
N VAL A 203 0.43 2.95 -13.29
CA VAL A 203 1.07 1.64 -13.39
C VAL A 203 0.06 0.51 -13.21
N ILE A 204 -0.80 0.57 -12.19
CA ILE A 204 -1.80 -0.47 -11.92
C ILE A 204 -2.79 -0.58 -13.08
N ILE A 205 -3.35 0.54 -13.54
CA ILE A 205 -4.25 0.57 -14.70
C ILE A 205 -3.56 0.06 -15.97
N GLY A 206 -2.31 0.46 -16.21
CA GLY A 206 -1.53 -0.03 -17.34
C GLY A 206 -1.40 -1.55 -17.34
N VAL A 207 -1.15 -2.16 -16.17
CA VAL A 207 -1.06 -3.63 -16.10
C VAL A 207 -2.43 -4.31 -16.21
N LEU A 208 -3.51 -3.74 -15.66
CA LEU A 208 -4.86 -4.29 -15.85
C LEU A 208 -5.27 -4.27 -17.33
N ILE A 209 -5.00 -3.17 -18.04
CA ILE A 209 -5.24 -3.06 -19.48
C ILE A 209 -4.38 -4.06 -20.23
N GLY A 210 -3.09 -4.17 -19.89
CA GLY A 210 -2.20 -5.16 -20.47
C GLY A 210 -2.77 -6.57 -20.33
N THR A 211 -3.22 -6.94 -19.13
CA THR A 211 -3.84 -8.23 -18.85
C THR A 211 -5.10 -8.46 -19.71
N LEU A 212 -5.96 -7.45 -19.86
CA LEU A 212 -7.14 -7.51 -20.73
C LEU A 212 -6.79 -7.71 -22.20
N VAL A 213 -5.78 -6.99 -22.69
CA VAL A 213 -5.30 -7.13 -24.07
C VAL A 213 -4.74 -8.54 -24.30
N TYR A 214 -3.93 -9.06 -23.36
CA TYR A 214 -3.40 -10.42 -23.44
C TYR A 214 -4.51 -11.49 -23.43
N ALA A 215 -5.56 -11.30 -22.63
CA ALA A 215 -6.68 -12.24 -22.59
C ALA A 215 -7.51 -12.27 -23.88
N ARG A 216 -7.41 -11.24 -24.74
CA ARG A 216 -8.19 -11.12 -25.99
C ARG A 216 -7.37 -11.41 -27.25
N LEU A 217 -6.05 -11.25 -27.20
CA LEU A 217 -5.17 -11.50 -28.33
C LEU A 217 -4.60 -12.92 -28.26
N GLU A 218 -5.26 -13.86 -28.95
CA GLU A 218 -4.83 -15.26 -29.08
C GLU A 218 -3.38 -15.43 -29.57
N TYR A 219 -2.86 -14.45 -30.31
CA TYR A 219 -1.51 -14.46 -30.90
C TYR A 219 -0.37 -14.36 -29.86
N MET A 220 -0.65 -13.91 -28.63
CA MET A 220 0.36 -13.70 -27.59
C MET A 220 0.46 -14.83 -26.56
N HIS A 221 -0.11 -16.01 -26.85
CA HIS A 221 -0.22 -17.12 -25.92
C HIS A 221 1.14 -17.58 -25.32
N ASP A 222 2.19 -17.61 -26.14
CA ASP A 222 3.55 -18.01 -25.72
C ASP A 222 4.21 -17.02 -24.74
N SER A 223 3.70 -15.79 -24.67
CA SER A 223 4.20 -14.72 -23.80
C SER A 223 3.36 -14.51 -22.52
N ALA A 224 2.21 -15.18 -22.40
CA ALA A 224 1.31 -15.05 -21.25
C ALA A 224 2.00 -15.40 -19.92
N HIS A 225 2.95 -16.33 -19.97
CA HIS A 225 3.77 -16.75 -18.84
C HIS A 225 4.69 -15.64 -18.28
N ALA A 226 5.02 -14.62 -19.08
CA ALA A 226 5.86 -13.51 -18.65
C ALA A 226 5.09 -12.41 -17.89
N VAL A 227 3.75 -12.39 -18.03
CA VAL A 227 2.90 -11.35 -17.44
C VAL A 227 2.93 -11.42 -15.91
N PHE A 228 2.81 -12.61 -15.34
CA PHE A 228 2.76 -12.79 -13.89
C PHE A 228 4.06 -12.37 -13.19
N PRO A 229 5.27 -12.85 -13.57
CA PRO A 229 6.53 -12.41 -12.96
C PRO A 229 6.76 -10.90 -13.09
N SER A 230 6.40 -10.34 -14.25
CA SER A 230 6.51 -8.89 -14.49
C SER A 230 5.58 -8.12 -13.56
N PHE A 231 4.35 -8.59 -13.35
CA PHE A 231 3.39 -7.90 -12.51
C PHE A 231 3.79 -7.91 -11.03
N ILE A 232 4.23 -9.05 -10.51
CA ILE A 232 4.74 -9.15 -9.13
C ILE A 232 5.91 -8.19 -8.91
N SER A 233 6.85 -8.15 -9.87
CA SER A 233 8.02 -7.28 -9.81
C SER A 233 7.64 -5.79 -9.78
N ILE A 234 6.70 -5.39 -10.65
CA ILE A 234 6.20 -4.01 -10.73
C ILE A 234 5.48 -3.62 -9.43
N LEU A 235 4.58 -4.48 -8.93
CA LEU A 235 3.84 -4.22 -7.69
C LEU A 235 4.78 -4.10 -6.48
N SER A 236 5.80 -4.95 -6.40
CA SER A 236 6.82 -4.87 -5.36
C SER A 236 7.61 -3.56 -5.43
N CYS A 237 8.08 -3.19 -6.63
CA CYS A 237 8.81 -1.94 -6.87
C CYS A 237 7.98 -0.71 -6.47
N VAL A 238 6.74 -0.62 -6.98
CA VAL A 238 5.82 0.49 -6.69
C VAL A 238 5.51 0.57 -5.20
N GLY A 239 5.14 -0.54 -4.55
CA GLY A 239 4.82 -0.54 -3.13
C GLY A 239 6.02 -0.17 -2.24
N CYS A 240 7.24 -0.61 -2.60
CA CYS A 240 8.46 -0.23 -1.89
C CYS A 240 8.76 1.27 -2.03
N ARG A 241 8.73 1.81 -3.27
CA ARG A 241 8.98 3.24 -3.54
C ARG A 241 7.97 4.12 -2.84
N LEU A 242 6.71 3.70 -2.84
CA LEU A 242 5.62 4.36 -2.15
C LEU A 242 6.00 4.54 -0.67
N ILE A 243 6.37 3.46 0.05
CA ILE A 243 6.74 3.50 1.48
C ILE A 243 8.02 4.30 1.75
N ILE A 244 9.10 4.01 1.03
CA ILE A 244 10.39 4.68 1.23
C ILE A 244 10.27 6.19 0.99
N GLY A 245 9.55 6.62 -0.04
CA GLY A 245 9.34 8.03 -0.34
C GLY A 245 8.71 8.81 0.83
N MET A 246 7.78 8.18 1.56
CA MET A 246 7.20 8.79 2.75
C MET A 246 8.16 8.83 3.93
N GLN A 247 8.93 7.77 4.14
CA GLN A 247 9.88 7.71 5.26
C GLN A 247 11.02 8.70 5.08
N LYS A 248 11.58 8.82 3.87
CA LYS A 248 12.59 9.83 3.53
C LYS A 248 12.09 11.24 3.83
N LEU A 249 10.84 11.52 3.44
CA LEU A 249 10.26 12.83 3.71
C LEU A 249 10.02 13.07 5.20
N ALA A 250 9.54 12.07 5.95
CA ALA A 250 9.39 12.17 7.39
C ALA A 250 10.74 12.42 8.10
N ALA A 251 11.80 11.73 7.69
CA ALA A 251 13.15 11.94 8.20
C ALA A 251 13.66 13.36 7.88
N ASN A 252 13.50 13.81 6.64
CA ASN A 252 13.91 15.16 6.21
C ASN A 252 13.12 16.30 6.88
N VAL A 253 11.91 16.04 7.39
CA VAL A 253 11.14 17.00 8.19
C VAL A 253 11.55 16.98 9.67
N MET A 254 12.10 15.88 10.18
CA MET A 254 12.62 15.82 11.56
C MET A 254 14.04 16.39 11.69
N VAL A 255 14.82 16.39 10.61
CA VAL A 255 16.22 16.88 10.58
C VAL A 255 16.41 18.42 10.43
N PRO A 256 15.46 19.29 10.02
CA PRO A 256 15.71 20.73 9.90
C PRO A 256 15.70 21.49 11.23
N GLU A 257 15.16 20.94 12.32
CA GLU A 257 14.95 21.66 13.58
C GLU A 257 16.14 21.57 14.56
N ALA A 258 17.36 21.47 14.05
CA ALA A 258 18.57 21.72 14.85
C ALA A 258 19.24 23.06 14.51
N ALA A 259 18.72 23.79 13.50
CA ALA A 259 19.24 25.09 13.10
C ALA A 259 18.10 26.08 12.79
N LEU A 260 17.86 26.97 13.75
CA LEU A 260 17.05 28.21 13.72
C LEU A 260 15.61 28.16 14.28
N PRO A 261 15.23 29.18 15.08
CA PRO A 261 13.94 29.23 15.76
C PRO A 261 12.86 29.95 14.93
N THR A 262 11.62 29.65 15.31
CA THR A 262 10.37 30.44 15.22
C THR A 262 9.32 29.97 14.20
N ASP A 263 8.18 29.57 14.77
CA ASP A 263 6.82 29.46 14.21
C ASP A 263 6.47 28.37 13.20
N SER A 264 6.55 27.11 13.63
CA SER A 264 5.76 26.03 13.00
C SER A 264 5.13 25.03 13.99
N HIS A 265 4.68 25.51 15.15
CA HIS A 265 4.16 24.66 16.24
C HIS A 265 2.85 23.89 15.95
N GLU A 266 2.19 24.07 14.80
CA GLU A 266 0.94 23.35 14.50
C GLU A 266 1.09 22.08 13.64
N PHE A 267 2.18 21.92 12.87
CA PHE A 267 2.29 20.79 11.91
C PHE A 267 3.08 19.59 12.44
N THR A 268 4.05 19.81 13.32
CA THR A 268 4.91 18.77 13.90
C THR A 268 4.10 17.78 14.77
N THR A 269 3.05 18.27 15.43
CA THR A 269 2.18 17.49 16.33
C THR A 269 1.33 16.44 15.59
N ILE A 270 1.00 16.66 14.31
CA ILE A 270 0.21 15.71 13.52
C ILE A 270 1.05 14.50 13.12
N ILE A 271 2.32 14.71 12.78
CA ILE A 271 3.26 13.62 12.45
C ILE A 271 3.68 12.90 13.73
N GLU A 272 3.96 13.61 14.83
CA GLU A 272 4.31 12.97 16.09
C GLU A 272 3.13 12.15 16.68
N SER A 273 1.89 12.64 16.57
CA SER A 273 0.68 11.90 16.97
C SER A 273 0.30 10.74 16.01
N LEU A 274 0.87 10.71 14.80
CA LEU A 274 0.83 9.55 13.91
C LEU A 274 1.75 8.42 14.43
N TRP A 275 2.87 8.76 15.09
CA TRP A 275 3.84 7.81 15.61
C TRP A 275 3.64 7.40 17.08
N THR A 276 2.96 8.21 17.91
CA THR A 276 2.93 8.01 19.38
C THR A 276 1.62 7.50 19.99
N ARG A 277 0.48 7.46 19.27
CA ARG A 277 -0.82 7.11 19.89
C ARG A 277 -1.49 5.85 19.34
N THR A 278 -1.14 4.71 19.95
CA THR A 278 -2.10 3.67 20.41
C THR A 278 -1.48 2.93 21.61
N PRO A 279 -2.28 2.49 22.60
CA PRO A 279 -1.95 2.64 24.01
C PRO A 279 -1.03 1.53 24.54
N SER A 280 0.10 1.91 25.12
CA SER A 280 0.78 1.05 26.09
C SER A 280 -0.03 1.05 27.38
N ILE A 281 -0.76 -0.05 27.62
CA ILE A 281 -1.15 -0.46 28.96
C ILE A 281 0.14 -0.77 29.71
N ILE A 282 0.52 0.07 30.68
CA ILE A 282 1.41 -0.34 31.77
C ILE A 282 0.84 0.25 33.07
N PRO A 283 0.47 -0.58 34.06
CA PRO A 283 -0.02 -0.13 35.35
C PRO A 283 1.15 0.23 36.28
N GLY A 284 0.94 1.27 37.08
CA GLY A 284 1.54 1.42 38.40
C GLY A 284 3.04 1.73 38.46
N THR A 285 3.37 2.95 38.86
CA THR A 285 4.18 3.16 40.07
C THR A 285 4.06 4.62 40.50
N SER A 286 3.60 4.79 41.74
CA SER A 286 3.60 6.05 42.45
C SER A 286 5.03 6.53 42.65
N LEU A 287 5.21 7.85 42.65
CA LEU A 287 6.00 8.50 43.70
C LEU A 287 5.63 9.98 43.76
N ALA A 288 5.28 10.38 44.97
CA ALA A 288 4.72 11.64 45.37
C ALA A 288 5.68 12.82 45.20
N ARG A 289 5.12 14.01 44.94
CA ARG A 289 5.57 15.23 45.60
C ARG A 289 4.40 16.18 45.84
N THR A 290 3.97 16.17 47.09
CA THR A 290 3.07 17.10 47.76
C THR A 290 3.71 18.48 47.94
N SER A 291 2.95 19.54 47.69
CA SER A 291 2.83 20.81 48.45
C SER A 291 2.24 21.87 47.51
N SER A 292 1.22 22.67 47.80
CA SER A 292 0.33 22.82 48.95
C SER A 292 -0.68 23.89 48.51
N ILE A 293 -1.96 23.61 48.69
CA ILE A 293 -3.06 24.58 48.57
C ILE A 293 -3.01 25.53 49.77
N GLN A 294 -3.21 26.82 49.55
CA GLN A 294 -3.84 27.66 50.57
C GLN A 294 -4.65 28.81 49.94
N THR A 295 -5.95 28.61 49.92
CA THR A 295 -7.00 29.64 49.84
C THR A 295 -7.28 30.22 51.24
N GLY A 296 -7.45 31.54 51.33
CA GLY A 296 -8.08 32.23 52.47
C GLY A 296 -8.35 33.69 52.08
N LEU A 297 -9.57 34.08 51.71
CA LEU A 297 -10.66 34.64 52.55
C LEU A 297 -10.27 35.89 53.35
N GLY A 298 -10.92 37.03 53.04
CA GLY A 298 -10.98 38.19 53.94
C GLY A 298 -11.19 39.55 53.27
N SER A 299 -12.44 39.98 53.16
CA SER A 299 -12.98 41.33 53.48
C SER A 299 -12.06 42.57 53.35
N GLN A 300 -12.51 43.61 52.61
CA GLN A 300 -13.02 44.88 53.17
C GLN A 300 -12.94 46.07 52.19
N ALA A 301 -14.12 46.65 51.89
CA ALA A 301 -14.44 48.07 51.66
C ALA A 301 -13.51 48.99 50.83
N ARG A 302 -14.08 49.70 49.83
CA ARG A 302 -14.73 51.03 49.98
C ARG A 302 -14.80 51.76 48.62
N SER A 303 -15.93 52.42 48.43
CA SER A 303 -16.38 53.29 47.34
C SER A 303 -15.55 54.56 47.08
N HIS A 304 -15.69 55.10 45.86
CA HIS A 304 -15.67 56.52 45.37
C HIS A 304 -15.03 56.51 43.96
N SER A 305 -15.73 56.66 42.83
CA SER A 305 -16.55 57.76 42.29
C SER A 305 -15.81 59.09 42.08
N ILE A 306 -15.92 59.59 40.84
CA ILE A 306 -15.83 60.99 40.33
C ILE A 306 -14.54 61.43 39.61
N ALA A 307 -14.71 61.56 38.29
CA ALA A 307 -14.35 62.65 37.36
C ALA A 307 -13.03 63.43 37.50
N SER A 308 -12.27 63.48 36.40
CA SER A 308 -12.17 64.65 35.50
C SER A 308 -11.36 64.27 34.26
#